data_AF-A0A6N1XAI1-F1
#
_entry.id   AF-A0A6N1XAI1-F1
#
_cell.length_a   1.000
_cell.length_b   1.000
_cell.length_c   1.000
_cell.angle_alpha   90.00
_cell.angle_beta   90.00
_cell.angle_gamma   90.00
#
_symmetry.space_group_name_H-M   'P 1'
#
loop_
_entity.id
_entity.type
_entity.pdbx_description
1 polymer ?
#
loop_
_entity_poly.entity_id
_entity_poly.type
_entity_poly.pdbx_seq_one_letter_code
_entity_poly.pdbx_strand_id
1 'polypeptide(L)'
;MPVLIQNTTRIALKSAKPTGLGMAQLGFPVLDITQVKKGKLNEFLQSTEDGKVGRRYQNIRVTAVRTAEGGVESAKVFLQFEVFGDDNVPEGANGGYTVALLNGTDALLTLPASSLFLPYGRAWYENQAVFDLPLAVFDQADQLQLTVNTDRIRAI
;
A
#
# COMPACT_ATOMS: atom_id res chain seq x y z
N MET A 1 27.66 -4.93 -3.33
CA MET A 1 26.81 -3.81 -3.77
C MET A 1 25.58 -3.83 -2.89
N PRO A 2 25.11 -2.67 -2.41
CA PRO A 2 24.11 -2.65 -1.37
C PRO A 2 22.80 -3.30 -1.84
N VAL A 3 22.24 -4.11 -0.96
CA VAL A 3 20.94 -4.76 -1.15
C VAL A 3 19.97 -4.17 -0.14
N LEU A 4 18.82 -3.69 -0.61
CA LEU A 4 17.70 -3.36 0.27
C LEU A 4 17.12 -4.67 0.80
N ILE A 5 17.03 -4.81 2.12
CA ILE A 5 16.45 -5.99 2.75
C ILE A 5 14.93 -5.87 2.74
N GLN A 6 14.23 -6.99 2.54
CA GLN A 6 12.79 -7.05 2.72
C GLN A 6 12.40 -6.56 4.11
N ASN A 7 11.40 -5.68 4.19
CA ASN A 7 10.85 -5.22 5.46
C ASN A 7 9.32 -5.25 5.42
N THR A 8 8.68 -5.39 6.57
CA THR A 8 7.23 -5.50 6.69
C THR A 8 6.69 -4.57 7.77
N THR A 9 5.57 -3.93 7.48
CA THR A 9 4.80 -3.15 8.45
C THR A 9 3.32 -3.50 8.38
N ARG A 10 2.58 -3.22 9.46
CA ARG A 10 1.14 -3.46 9.57
C ARG A 10 0.41 -2.17 9.89
N ILE A 11 -0.72 -1.98 9.23
CA ILE A 11 -1.53 -0.77 9.28
C ILE A 11 -2.93 -1.18 9.74
N ALA A 12 -3.32 -0.76 10.94
CA ALA A 12 -4.66 -1.01 11.45
C ALA A 12 -5.72 -0.29 10.62
N LEU A 13 -6.79 -1.01 10.30
CA LEU A 13 -7.95 -0.55 9.55
C LEU A 13 -9.13 -0.34 10.51
N LYS A 14 -9.70 0.87 10.48
CA LYS A 14 -10.86 1.23 11.31
C LYS A 14 -12.01 1.72 10.45
N SER A 15 -13.23 1.36 10.83
CA SER A 15 -14.44 1.89 10.18
C SER A 15 -14.42 3.42 10.17
N ALA A 16 -14.79 4.00 9.05
CA ALA A 16 -14.77 5.44 8.83
C ALA A 16 -15.98 5.87 8.00
N LYS A 17 -16.35 7.15 8.10
CA LYS A 17 -17.34 7.75 7.20
C LYS A 17 -16.75 7.89 5.78
N PRO A 18 -17.57 7.77 4.73
CA PRO A 18 -17.12 7.99 3.35
C PRO A 18 -16.92 9.48 3.01
N THR A 19 -17.08 10.39 3.97
CA THR A 19 -16.95 11.85 3.78
C THR A 19 -15.60 12.22 3.15
N GLY A 20 -15.65 13.03 2.09
CA GLY A 20 -14.47 13.49 1.35
C GLY A 20 -13.80 12.40 0.50
N LEU A 21 -14.39 11.22 0.42
CA LEU A 21 -14.04 10.18 -0.55
C LEU A 21 -15.10 10.17 -1.65
N GLY A 22 -14.71 9.83 -2.87
CA GLY A 22 -15.63 9.74 -4.00
C GLY A 22 -14.91 9.81 -5.32
N MET A 23 -15.66 10.07 -6.39
CA MET A 23 -15.16 10.08 -7.77
C MET A 23 -13.92 10.95 -7.95
N ALA A 24 -13.85 12.12 -7.30
CA ALA A 24 -12.74 13.06 -7.46
C ALA A 24 -11.45 12.63 -6.73
N GLN A 25 -11.53 11.82 -5.67
CA GLN A 25 -10.37 11.42 -4.87
C GLN A 25 -9.89 10.02 -5.20
N LEU A 26 -10.82 9.05 -5.28
CA LEU A 26 -10.52 7.63 -5.42
C LEU A 26 -11.32 6.95 -6.54
N GLY A 27 -12.11 7.71 -7.31
CA GLY A 27 -12.77 7.19 -8.51
C GLY A 27 -13.90 6.19 -8.25
N PHE A 28 -14.53 6.18 -7.07
CA PHE A 28 -15.66 5.29 -6.77
C PHE A 28 -16.95 6.04 -6.42
N PRO A 29 -18.13 5.47 -6.73
CA PRO A 29 -19.41 6.04 -6.36
C PRO A 29 -19.68 5.88 -4.86
N VAL A 30 -20.07 6.97 -4.20
CA VAL A 30 -20.53 6.93 -2.79
C VAL A 30 -22.04 6.83 -2.76
N LEU A 31 -22.52 5.68 -2.33
CA LEU A 31 -23.93 5.37 -2.07
C LEU A 31 -24.19 5.27 -0.56
N ASP A 32 -25.46 5.31 -0.14
CA ASP A 32 -25.84 5.19 1.28
C ASP A 32 -25.37 3.88 1.93
N ILE A 33 -25.25 2.81 1.13
CA ILE A 33 -24.75 1.50 1.57
C ILE A 33 -23.21 1.43 1.68
N THR A 34 -22.50 2.49 1.29
CA THR A 34 -21.04 2.46 1.21
C THR A 34 -20.43 2.31 2.59
N GLN A 35 -19.59 1.29 2.74
CA GLN A 35 -18.79 1.06 3.93
C GLN A 35 -17.32 1.33 3.64
N VAL A 36 -16.63 1.95 4.59
CA VAL A 36 -15.23 2.31 4.44
C VAL A 36 -14.45 1.91 5.69
N LYS A 37 -13.27 1.31 5.48
CA LYS A 37 -12.24 1.14 6.50
C LYS A 37 -11.00 1.93 6.10
N LYS A 38 -10.41 2.69 7.03
CA LYS A 38 -9.21 3.51 6.81
C LYS A 38 -8.08 3.12 7.74
N GLY A 39 -6.86 3.20 7.24
CA GLY A 39 -5.63 3.06 8.01
C GLY A 39 -4.58 4.07 7.55
N LYS A 40 -3.64 4.41 8.43
CA LYS A 40 -2.52 5.28 8.09
C LYS A 40 -1.25 4.91 8.85
N LEU A 41 -0.11 5.15 8.21
CA LEU A 41 1.22 5.09 8.81
C LEU A 41 2.05 6.27 8.28
N ASN A 42 2.67 7.02 9.20
CA ASN A 42 3.36 8.26 8.84
C ASN A 42 4.66 7.99 8.08
N GLU A 43 5.48 7.05 8.57
CA GLU A 43 6.78 6.71 8.01
C GLU A 43 7.03 5.22 8.12
N PHE A 44 7.76 4.68 7.13
CA PHE A 44 8.29 3.33 7.11
C PHE A 44 9.63 3.32 6.37
N LEU A 45 10.63 2.63 6.93
CA LEU A 45 11.99 2.62 6.39
C LEU A 45 12.37 1.22 5.92
N GLN A 46 13.09 1.17 4.80
CA GLN A 46 13.72 -0.04 4.31
C GLN A 46 15.23 0.12 4.41
N SER A 47 15.86 -0.78 5.17
CA SER A 47 17.30 -0.74 5.38
C SER A 47 18.06 -1.53 4.32
N THR A 48 19.32 -1.14 4.11
CA THR A 48 20.33 -1.94 3.43
C THR A 48 20.88 -3.04 4.33
N GLU A 49 21.60 -4.00 3.75
CA GLU A 49 22.28 -5.09 4.47
C GLU A 49 23.25 -4.64 5.56
N ASP A 50 23.82 -3.44 5.45
CA ASP A 50 24.69 -2.80 6.45
C ASP A 50 23.92 -1.98 7.50
N GLY A 51 22.59 -2.08 7.52
CA GLY A 51 21.71 -1.45 8.51
C GLY A 51 21.41 0.03 8.28
N LYS A 52 21.96 0.65 7.22
CA LYS A 52 21.65 2.03 6.87
C LYS A 52 20.26 2.14 6.26
N VAL A 53 19.68 3.34 6.29
CA VAL A 53 18.44 3.62 5.58
C VAL A 53 18.73 3.64 4.09
N GLY A 54 18.06 2.76 3.34
CA GLY A 54 18.20 2.69 1.89
C GLY A 54 16.99 3.23 1.14
N ARG A 55 15.78 3.15 1.71
CA ARG A 55 14.57 3.74 1.11
C ARG A 55 13.60 4.21 2.18
N ARG A 56 12.97 5.36 1.94
CA ARG A 56 11.98 5.95 2.84
C ARG A 56 10.61 5.91 2.20
N TYR A 57 9.61 5.53 2.99
CA TYR A 57 8.20 5.57 2.63
C TYR A 57 7.48 6.47 3.63
N GLN A 58 6.58 7.32 3.16
CA GLN A 58 5.81 8.20 4.03
C GLN A 58 4.38 8.34 3.55
N ASN A 59 3.55 8.97 4.40
CA ASN A 59 2.16 9.28 4.08
C ASN A 59 1.37 8.05 3.60
N ILE A 60 1.63 6.89 4.20
CA ILE A 60 1.01 5.63 3.81
C ILE A 60 -0.44 5.64 4.28
N ARG A 61 -1.37 5.55 3.33
CA ARG A 61 -2.81 5.60 3.53
C ARG A 61 -3.45 4.38 2.90
N VAL A 62 -4.30 3.72 3.67
CA VAL A 62 -5.13 2.61 3.20
C VAL A 62 -6.58 3.04 3.29
N THR A 63 -7.31 2.86 2.20
CA THR A 63 -8.77 3.01 2.17
C THR A 63 -9.36 1.75 1.56
N ALA A 64 -10.00 0.91 2.36
CA ALA A 64 -10.82 -0.18 1.86
C ALA A 64 -12.27 0.31 1.76
N VAL A 65 -12.94 -0.03 0.67
CA VAL A 65 -14.31 0.39 0.36
C VAL A 65 -15.12 -0.83 -0.04
N ARG A 66 -16.33 -0.93 0.46
CA ARG A 66 -17.40 -1.80 -0.04
C ARG A 66 -18.56 -0.93 -0.49
N THR A 67 -19.03 -1.10 -1.71
CA THR A 67 -20.14 -0.34 -2.30
C THR A 67 -20.82 -1.15 -3.39
N ALA A 68 -21.87 -0.63 -4.04
CA ALA A 68 -22.42 -1.21 -5.25
C ALA A 68 -21.88 -0.54 -6.51
N GLU A 69 -21.46 -1.35 -7.47
CA GLU A 69 -21.03 -0.96 -8.82
C GLU A 69 -21.96 -1.64 -9.82
N GLY A 70 -22.68 -0.86 -10.64
CA GLY A 70 -23.65 -1.41 -11.60
C GLY A 70 -24.78 -2.23 -10.95
N GLY A 71 -25.10 -1.97 -9.68
CA GLY A 71 -26.09 -2.73 -8.90
C GLY A 71 -25.56 -4.00 -8.23
N VAL A 72 -24.27 -4.30 -8.37
CA VAL A 72 -23.61 -5.46 -7.75
C VAL A 72 -22.67 -4.98 -6.65
N GLU A 73 -22.72 -5.60 -5.46
CA GLU A 73 -21.77 -5.29 -4.40
C GLU A 73 -20.34 -5.67 -4.81
N SER A 74 -19.40 -4.76 -4.56
CA SER A 74 -17.98 -4.94 -4.78
C SER A 74 -17.19 -4.34 -3.62
N ALA A 75 -15.99 -4.88 -3.39
CA ALA A 75 -15.05 -4.30 -2.45
C ALA A 75 -13.70 -4.10 -3.10
N LYS A 76 -13.03 -3.00 -2.74
CA LYS A 76 -11.69 -2.64 -3.23
C LYS A 76 -10.86 -2.10 -2.08
N VAL A 77 -9.54 -2.20 -2.20
CA VAL A 77 -8.59 -1.50 -1.34
C VAL A 77 -7.67 -0.61 -2.16
N PHE A 78 -7.57 0.64 -1.72
CA PHE A 78 -6.68 1.66 -2.23
C PHE A 78 -5.51 1.79 -1.26
N LEU A 79 -4.31 1.53 -1.75
CA LEU A 79 -3.07 1.78 -1.02
C LEU A 79 -2.37 2.96 -1.69
N GLN A 80 -2.16 4.04 -0.93
CA GLN A 80 -1.44 5.22 -1.36
C GLN A 80 -0.24 5.45 -0.45
N PHE A 81 0.91 5.83 -0.99
CA PHE A 81 2.08 6.22 -0.20
C PHE A 81 3.03 7.03 -1.05
N GLU A 82 3.95 7.72 -0.40
CA GLU A 82 5.09 8.36 -1.06
C GLU A 82 6.34 7.51 -0.83
N VAL A 83 7.16 7.38 -1.85
CA VAL A 83 8.48 6.72 -1.76
C VAL A 83 9.56 7.70 -2.20
N PHE A 84 10.63 7.81 -1.41
CA PHE A 84 11.79 8.58 -1.77
C PHE A 84 12.77 7.69 -2.53
N GLY A 85 13.10 8.08 -3.76
CA GLY A 85 14.33 7.62 -4.37
C GLY A 85 15.46 8.25 -3.57
N ASP A 86 16.16 7.48 -2.76
CA ASP A 86 17.24 8.00 -1.91
C ASP A 86 18.49 8.30 -2.76
N ASP A 87 19.67 8.34 -2.16
CA ASP A 87 20.98 8.36 -2.86
C ASP A 87 21.30 7.05 -3.61
N ASN A 88 20.27 6.31 -4.01
CA ASN A 88 20.39 5.07 -4.76
C ASN A 88 19.32 4.90 -5.82
N VAL A 89 19.64 4.09 -6.83
CA VAL A 89 18.72 3.68 -7.88
C VAL A 89 18.73 2.16 -8.03
N PRO A 90 17.59 1.54 -8.39
CA PRO A 90 17.56 0.13 -8.77
C PRO A 90 18.52 -0.17 -9.91
N GLU A 91 19.21 -1.32 -9.85
CA GLU A 91 20.08 -1.79 -10.94
C GLU A 91 19.29 -2.37 -12.12
N GLY A 92 18.07 -2.82 -11.86
CA GLY A 92 17.15 -3.35 -12.85
C GLY A 92 15.70 -2.98 -12.52
N ALA A 93 14.76 -3.86 -12.87
CA ALA A 93 13.38 -3.70 -12.39
C ALA A 93 13.37 -3.70 -10.86
N ASN A 94 12.74 -2.70 -10.25
CA ASN A 94 12.67 -2.61 -8.80
C ASN A 94 11.90 -3.81 -8.22
N GLY A 95 12.32 -4.27 -7.04
CA GLY A 95 11.70 -5.41 -6.35
C GLY A 95 10.23 -5.20 -5.96
N GLY A 96 9.74 -3.95 -5.94
CA GLY A 96 8.36 -3.64 -5.66
C GLY A 96 7.94 -3.92 -4.22
N TYR A 97 6.66 -4.23 -4.04
CA TYR A 97 6.05 -4.55 -2.77
C TYR A 97 4.93 -5.57 -2.92
N THR A 98 4.58 -6.22 -1.82
CA THR A 98 3.42 -7.09 -1.67
C THR A 98 2.52 -6.59 -0.55
N VAL A 99 1.24 -6.93 -0.64
CA VAL A 99 0.22 -6.49 0.31
C VAL A 99 -0.58 -7.71 0.76
N ALA A 100 -0.91 -7.77 2.04
CA ALA A 100 -1.87 -8.75 2.56
C ALA A 100 -2.92 -8.07 3.45
N LEU A 101 -4.14 -8.59 3.43
CA LEU A 101 -5.21 -8.22 4.35
C LEU A 101 -5.27 -9.28 5.45
N LEU A 102 -5.40 -8.83 6.70
CA LEU A 102 -5.31 -9.70 7.88
C LEU A 102 -6.51 -9.51 8.79
N ASN A 103 -6.78 -10.54 9.57
CA ASN A 103 -7.60 -10.49 10.77
C ASN A 103 -6.69 -10.83 11.97
N GLY A 104 -6.27 -9.82 12.73
CA GLY A 104 -5.27 -9.97 13.77
C GLY A 104 -3.91 -10.38 13.18
N THR A 105 -3.52 -11.64 13.37
CA THR A 105 -2.27 -12.21 12.83
C THR A 105 -2.48 -13.06 11.59
N ASP A 106 -3.72 -13.41 11.27
CA ASP A 106 -4.03 -14.38 10.22
C ASP A 106 -4.19 -13.69 8.88
N ALA A 107 -3.44 -14.15 7.87
CA ALA A 107 -3.55 -13.63 6.51
C ALA A 107 -4.83 -14.13 5.85
N LEU A 108 -5.76 -13.22 5.56
CA LEU A 108 -7.01 -13.52 4.87
C LEU A 108 -6.80 -13.60 3.35
N LEU A 109 -6.00 -12.68 2.81
CA LEU A 109 -5.74 -12.57 1.38
C LEU A 109 -4.38 -11.91 1.15
N THR A 110 -3.53 -12.56 0.36
CA THR A 110 -2.32 -11.94 -0.19
C THR A 110 -2.63 -11.45 -1.60
N LEU A 111 -2.33 -10.18 -1.88
CA LEU A 111 -2.58 -9.54 -3.16
C LEU A 111 -1.37 -9.71 -4.09
N PRO A 112 -1.55 -9.58 -5.41
CA PRO A 112 -0.45 -9.65 -6.36
C PRO A 112 0.65 -8.64 -6.05
N ALA A 113 1.91 -9.03 -6.28
CA ALA A 113 3.04 -8.12 -6.16
C ALA A 113 2.89 -6.93 -7.12
N SER A 114 3.29 -5.75 -6.66
CA SER A 114 3.20 -4.49 -7.41
C SER A 114 4.56 -3.82 -7.49
N SER A 115 4.85 -3.19 -8.63
CA SER A 115 6.07 -2.40 -8.82
C SER A 115 5.93 -1.03 -8.15
N LEU A 116 7.06 -0.45 -7.76
CA LEU A 116 7.12 0.95 -7.31
C LEU A 116 7.25 1.88 -8.52
N PHE A 117 6.45 2.94 -8.54
CA PHE A 117 6.69 4.12 -9.36
C PHE A 117 7.79 4.95 -8.68
N LEU A 118 9.02 4.75 -9.17
CA LEU A 118 10.23 5.40 -8.69
C LEU A 118 11.20 5.65 -9.86
N PRO A 119 10.89 6.59 -10.77
CA PRO A 119 11.63 6.75 -12.02
C PRO A 119 13.01 7.40 -11.85
N TYR A 120 13.22 8.23 -10.82
CA TYR A 120 14.50 8.89 -10.55
C TYR A 120 14.88 8.81 -9.07
N GLY A 121 16.18 8.92 -8.77
CA GLY A 121 16.66 9.10 -7.41
C GLY A 121 16.56 10.54 -6.93
N ARG A 122 16.82 10.76 -5.64
CA ARG A 122 16.76 12.04 -4.92
C ARG A 122 15.43 12.80 -5.04
N ALA A 123 14.31 12.10 -5.18
CA ALA A 123 12.98 12.70 -5.31
C ALA A 123 11.88 11.84 -4.68
N TRP A 124 10.80 12.50 -4.26
CA TRP A 124 9.60 11.85 -3.74
C TRP A 124 8.59 11.56 -4.86
N TYR A 125 8.02 10.37 -4.85
CA TYR A 125 7.01 9.94 -5.80
C TYR A 125 5.79 9.37 -5.09
N GLU A 126 4.63 9.88 -5.45
CA GLU A 126 3.35 9.31 -5.04
C GLU A 126 3.10 8.00 -5.79
N ASN A 127 2.70 6.98 -5.04
CA ASN A 127 2.32 5.67 -5.52
C ASN A 127 0.87 5.40 -5.11
N GLN A 128 0.10 4.83 -6.03
CA GLN A 128 -1.25 4.34 -5.77
C GLN A 128 -1.46 2.98 -6.43
N ALA A 129 -1.93 2.02 -5.65
CA ALA A 129 -2.43 0.74 -6.16
C ALA A 129 -3.85 0.50 -5.70
N VAL A 130 -4.61 -0.18 -6.54
CA VAL A 130 -6.01 -0.54 -6.31
C VAL A 130 -6.16 -2.03 -6.56
N PHE A 131 -6.80 -2.71 -5.62
CA PHE A 131 -7.03 -4.15 -5.71
C PHE A 131 -8.49 -4.47 -5.41
N ASP A 132 -9.06 -5.37 -6.19
CA ASP A 132 -10.36 -5.96 -5.90
C ASP A 132 -10.27 -6.95 -4.73
N LEU A 133 -11.29 -6.94 -3.88
CA LEU A 133 -11.39 -7.79 -2.71
C LEU A 133 -12.69 -8.60 -2.75
N PRO A 134 -12.65 -9.88 -2.33
CA PRO A 134 -13.87 -10.59 -1.95
C PRO A 134 -14.57 -9.85 -0.80
N LEU A 135 -15.91 -9.76 -0.83
CA LEU A 135 -16.69 -9.07 0.20
C LEU A 135 -16.41 -9.61 1.62
N ALA A 136 -16.29 -10.93 1.75
CA ALA A 136 -15.99 -11.58 3.02
C ALA A 136 -14.61 -11.19 3.60
N VAL A 137 -13.62 -10.89 2.73
CA VAL A 137 -12.30 -10.40 3.15
C VAL A 137 -12.42 -8.96 3.64
N PHE A 138 -13.18 -8.11 2.92
CA PHE A 138 -13.44 -6.75 3.38
C PHE A 138 -14.07 -6.75 4.78
N ASP A 139 -15.08 -7.58 5.01
CA ASP A 139 -15.81 -7.63 6.29
C ASP A 139 -14.89 -8.01 7.45
N GLN A 140 -14.04 -9.02 7.25
CA GLN A 140 -13.16 -9.57 8.30
C GLN A 140 -11.86 -8.80 8.51
N ALA A 141 -11.34 -8.12 7.49
CA ALA A 141 -10.02 -7.50 7.57
C ALA A 141 -9.99 -6.35 8.59
N ASP A 142 -9.03 -6.39 9.52
CA ASP A 142 -8.77 -5.35 10.51
C ASP A 142 -7.39 -4.70 10.33
N GLN A 143 -6.54 -5.27 9.47
CA GLN A 143 -5.19 -4.78 9.18
C GLN A 143 -4.83 -4.97 7.70
N LEU A 144 -3.96 -4.11 7.21
CA LEU A 144 -3.20 -4.29 5.98
C LEU A 144 -1.72 -4.43 6.31
N GLN A 145 -1.09 -5.49 5.83
CA GLN A 145 0.35 -5.67 5.87
C GLN A 145 0.95 -5.20 4.56
N LEU A 146 1.95 -4.31 4.63
CA LEU A 146 2.77 -3.89 3.52
C LEU A 146 4.15 -4.52 3.68
N THR A 147 4.60 -5.26 2.68
CA THR A 147 5.93 -5.85 2.63
C THR A 147 6.67 -5.27 1.43
N VAL A 148 7.72 -4.51 1.70
CA VAL A 148 8.63 -3.98 0.66
C VAL A 148 9.68 -5.03 0.37
N ASN A 149 9.85 -5.40 -0.89
CA ASN A 149 10.65 -6.55 -1.28
C ASN A 149 12.14 -6.21 -1.35
N THR A 150 12.98 -7.24 -1.32
CA THR A 150 14.41 -7.12 -1.58
C THR A 150 14.68 -6.48 -2.94
N ASP A 151 15.66 -5.57 -3.01
CA ASP A 151 16.00 -4.86 -4.24
C ASP A 151 17.52 -4.63 -4.33
N ARG A 152 18.08 -4.76 -5.53
CA ARG A 152 19.50 -4.49 -5.78
C ARG A 152 19.66 -3.04 -6.22
N ILE A 153 20.49 -2.30 -5.52
CA ILE A 153 20.64 -0.87 -5.73
C ILE A 153 22.11 -0.49 -5.92
N ARG A 154 22.32 0.61 -6.65
CA ARG A 154 23.62 1.28 -6.77
C ARG A 154 23.51 2.72 -6.28
N ALA A 155 24.62 3.25 -5.76
CA ALA A 155 24.70 4.65 -5.36
C ALA A 155 24.60 5.59 -6.56
N ILE A 156 24.15 6.83 -6.30
CA ILE A 156 24.13 7.96 -7.24
C ILE A 156 25.31 8.89 -7.02
#